data_AF-A0A7V5YRW3-F1
#
_entry.id   AF-A0A7V5YRW3-F1
#
_cell.length_a   1.000
_cell.length_b   1.000
_cell.length_c   1.000
_cell.angle_alpha   90.00
_cell.angle_beta   90.00
_cell.angle_gamma   90.00
#
_symmetry.space_group_name_H-M   'P 1'
#
loop_
_entity.id
_entity.type
_entity.pdbx_description
1 polymer ?
#
loop_
_entity_poly.entity_id
_entity_poly.type
_entity_poly.pdbx_seq_one_letter_code
_entity_poly.pdbx_strand_id
1 'polypeptide(L)'
;LRLVGLEVSGVQENAVYLKESLDKPLNLGWLLLPVKKCECYDSIESKLQELSVPDYIRDRLATLPDHLFIHVVNSNLEVRTSVSINPETGAAEERALFSYEALPRTTVMAWEIIAKNPNHFKIGQQDIAAVTDPTGVHRVVKKAHPYLEHLGIGGMGTRGMGRLKVLYANQQDVQEEQVSGQGEPQAAEPSQPEAQPEQEASHESTSEPNHR
;
A
#
# COMPACT_ATOMS: atom_id res chain seq x y z
N LEU A 1 -3.32 -9.33 13.04
CA LEU A 1 -2.22 -9.99 12.28
C LEU A 1 -2.68 -10.71 11.01
N ARG A 2 -4.00 -10.94 10.81
CA ARG A 2 -4.54 -11.57 9.59
C ARG A 2 -4.10 -10.89 8.29
N LEU A 3 -4.00 -9.55 8.26
CA LEU A 3 -3.56 -8.78 7.10
C LEU A 3 -2.14 -9.14 6.63
N VAL A 4 -1.28 -9.59 7.54
CA VAL A 4 0.08 -10.05 7.22
C VAL A 4 0.17 -11.57 7.12
N GLY A 5 -0.97 -12.26 6.94
CA GLY A 5 -1.03 -13.69 6.73
C GLY A 5 -0.84 -14.56 7.98
N LEU A 6 -1.02 -14.00 9.18
CA LEU A 6 -0.92 -14.76 10.43
C LEU A 6 -2.24 -14.75 11.20
N GLU A 7 -2.81 -15.94 11.35
CA GLU A 7 -3.96 -16.18 12.23
C GLU A 7 -3.48 -16.58 13.63
N VAL A 8 -4.06 -15.96 14.65
CA VAL A 8 -3.70 -16.15 16.05
C VAL A 8 -4.89 -16.76 16.77
N SER A 9 -4.67 -17.90 17.42
CA SER A 9 -5.66 -18.62 18.22
C SER A 9 -5.22 -18.67 19.69
N GLY A 10 -6.14 -19.04 20.59
CA GLY A 10 -5.86 -19.19 22.02
C GLY A 10 -5.87 -17.89 22.85
N VAL A 11 -6.21 -16.75 22.24
CA VAL A 11 -6.28 -15.43 22.90
C VAL A 11 -7.74 -14.99 22.97
N GLN A 12 -8.46 -15.39 24.03
CA GLN A 12 -9.92 -15.17 24.13
C GLN A 12 -10.36 -14.59 25.48
N GLU A 13 -9.69 -14.97 26.56
CA GLU A 13 -10.05 -14.50 27.90
C GLU A 13 -9.62 -13.04 28.13
N ASN A 14 -10.23 -12.40 29.15
CA ASN A 14 -9.88 -11.06 29.61
C ASN A 14 -8.50 -11.04 30.30
N ALA A 15 -7.45 -11.21 29.52
CA ALA A 15 -6.07 -11.34 29.96
C ALA A 15 -5.12 -10.75 28.92
N VAL A 16 -3.90 -10.46 29.35
CA VAL A 16 -2.76 -10.15 28.47
C VAL A 16 -1.94 -11.40 28.27
N TYR A 17 -1.58 -11.70 27.04
CA TYR A 17 -0.81 -12.89 26.68
C TYR A 17 0.62 -12.48 26.33
N LEU A 18 1.59 -12.97 27.10
CA LEU A 18 3.03 -12.70 26.96
C LEU A 18 3.80 -14.00 26.67
N LYS A 19 5.09 -13.90 26.34
CA LYS A 19 5.97 -15.06 26.12
C LYS A 19 5.99 -16.00 27.33
N GLU A 20 6.14 -15.41 28.50
CA GLU A 20 6.13 -16.10 29.78
C GLU A 20 4.98 -15.59 30.65
N SER A 21 4.43 -16.47 31.49
CA SER A 21 3.46 -16.06 32.50
C SER A 21 4.14 -15.19 33.56
N LEU A 22 3.40 -14.20 34.07
CA LEU A 22 3.82 -13.39 35.21
C LEU A 22 2.82 -13.57 36.34
N ASP A 23 3.31 -13.68 37.58
CA ASP A 23 2.46 -13.79 38.77
C ASP A 23 1.69 -12.50 39.09
N LYS A 24 2.11 -11.38 38.48
CA LYS A 24 1.50 -10.07 38.69
C LYS A 24 0.66 -9.67 37.47
N PRO A 25 -0.52 -9.09 37.68
CA PRO A 25 -1.31 -8.54 36.59
C PRO A 25 -0.58 -7.37 35.91
N LEU A 26 -0.85 -7.17 34.63
CA LEU A 26 -0.30 -6.07 33.84
C LEU A 26 -1.30 -4.91 33.81
N ASN A 27 -0.80 -3.70 34.03
CA ASN A 27 -1.58 -2.47 33.94
C ASN A 27 -1.44 -1.85 32.53
N LEU A 28 -2.56 -1.69 31.83
CA LEU A 28 -2.68 -1.02 30.54
C LEU A 28 -3.53 0.27 30.64
N GLY A 29 -3.23 1.09 31.65
CA GLY A 29 -3.89 2.36 31.92
C GLY A 29 -4.94 2.23 33.03
N TRP A 30 -6.21 2.18 32.65
CA TRP A 30 -7.32 1.92 33.58
C TRP A 30 -7.73 0.44 33.63
N LEU A 31 -7.09 -0.41 32.80
CA LEU A 31 -7.30 -1.84 32.73
C LEU A 31 -6.17 -2.58 33.46
N LEU A 32 -6.50 -3.26 34.55
CA LEU A 32 -5.61 -4.19 35.24
C LEU A 32 -6.01 -5.62 34.87
N LEU A 33 -5.14 -6.32 34.14
CA LEU A 33 -5.47 -7.62 33.54
C LEU A 33 -4.50 -8.72 34.01
N PRO A 34 -4.99 -9.94 34.29
CA PRO A 34 -4.11 -11.07 34.55
C PRO A 34 -3.21 -11.36 33.34
N VAL A 35 -2.02 -11.88 33.61
CA VAL A 35 -1.07 -12.28 32.56
C VAL A 35 -1.16 -13.79 32.34
N LYS A 36 -1.25 -14.20 31.08
CA LYS A 36 -1.20 -15.60 30.67
C LYS A 36 -0.05 -15.84 29.70
N LYS A 37 0.41 -17.08 29.66
CA LYS A 37 1.37 -17.53 28.65
C LYS A 37 0.68 -17.58 27.28
N CYS A 38 1.39 -17.13 26.26
CA CYS A 38 0.95 -17.13 24.87
C CYS A 38 1.63 -18.27 24.11
N GLU A 39 0.89 -19.33 23.80
CA GLU A 39 1.45 -20.48 23.06
C GLU A 39 1.84 -20.12 21.61
N CYS A 40 1.24 -19.08 21.04
CA CYS A 40 1.52 -18.61 19.68
C CYS A 40 2.57 -17.48 19.63
N TYR A 41 3.26 -17.18 20.75
CA TYR A 41 4.20 -16.05 20.84
C TYR A 41 5.32 -16.15 19.81
N ASP A 42 6.01 -17.31 19.74
CA ASP A 42 7.17 -17.49 18.86
C ASP A 42 6.79 -17.35 17.37
N SER A 43 5.58 -17.79 16.99
CA SER A 43 5.06 -17.60 15.62
C SER A 43 4.80 -16.13 15.30
N ILE A 44 4.26 -15.37 16.26
CA ILE A 44 4.06 -13.92 16.10
C ILE A 44 5.41 -13.21 16.01
N GLU A 45 6.32 -13.52 16.92
CA GLU A 45 7.67 -12.95 16.97
C GLU A 45 8.42 -13.19 15.65
N SER A 46 8.43 -14.44 15.17
CA SER A 46 9.03 -14.82 13.89
C SER A 46 8.40 -14.05 12.74
N LYS A 47 7.06 -13.92 12.71
CA LYS A 47 6.39 -13.19 11.63
C LYS A 47 6.73 -11.71 11.62
N LEU A 48 6.79 -11.07 12.80
CA LEU A 48 7.20 -9.68 12.91
C LEU A 48 8.66 -9.47 12.52
N GLN A 49 9.53 -10.46 12.78
CA GLN A 49 10.92 -10.46 12.34
C GLN A 49 11.04 -10.55 10.82
N GLU A 50 10.29 -11.44 10.15
CA GLU A 50 10.23 -11.49 8.68
C GLU A 50 9.84 -10.13 8.07
N LEU A 51 8.92 -9.42 8.72
CA LEU A 51 8.45 -8.10 8.33
C LEU A 51 9.38 -6.96 8.77
N SER A 52 10.61 -7.27 9.20
CA SER A 52 11.64 -6.30 9.59
C SER A 52 11.18 -5.33 10.68
N VAL A 53 10.25 -5.76 11.55
CA VAL A 53 9.85 -4.96 12.72
C VAL A 53 11.01 -4.93 13.71
N PRO A 54 11.48 -3.74 14.15
CA PRO A 54 12.65 -3.65 15.03
C PRO A 54 12.52 -4.38 16.36
N ASP A 55 13.64 -4.91 16.86
CA ASP A 55 13.72 -5.68 18.11
C ASP A 55 13.14 -4.91 19.30
N TYR A 56 13.45 -3.61 19.43
CA TYR A 56 12.93 -2.80 20.53
C TYR A 56 11.39 -2.69 20.59
N ILE A 57 10.69 -3.00 19.49
CA ILE A 57 9.23 -3.15 19.45
C ILE A 57 8.85 -4.60 19.78
N ARG A 58 9.51 -5.59 19.16
CA ARG A 58 9.21 -7.01 19.36
C ARG A 58 9.45 -7.46 20.81
N ASP A 59 10.47 -6.93 21.48
CA ASP A 59 10.82 -7.22 22.88
C ASP A 59 9.74 -6.80 23.89
N ARG A 60 8.77 -5.98 23.46
CA ARG A 60 7.67 -5.48 24.30
C ARG A 60 6.30 -5.95 23.78
N LEU A 61 6.28 -7.04 23.03
CA LEU A 61 5.06 -7.59 22.46
C LEU A 61 4.14 -8.15 23.56
N ALA A 62 2.88 -7.75 23.48
CA ALA A 62 1.79 -8.30 24.27
C ALA A 62 0.58 -8.55 23.36
N THR A 63 -0.09 -9.68 23.54
CA THR A 63 -1.26 -10.05 22.75
C THR A 63 -2.52 -9.91 23.59
N LEU A 64 -3.57 -9.39 22.97
CA LEU A 64 -4.88 -9.12 23.58
C LEU A 64 -5.98 -9.72 22.72
N PRO A 65 -7.11 -10.15 23.30
CA PRO A 65 -8.28 -10.51 22.51
C PRO A 65 -8.87 -9.26 21.82
N ASP A 66 -9.52 -9.47 20.67
CA ASP A 66 -9.99 -8.39 19.79
C ASP A 66 -10.87 -7.35 20.53
N HIS A 67 -11.71 -7.79 21.48
CA HIS A 67 -12.57 -6.87 22.24
C HIS A 67 -11.81 -5.99 23.23
N LEU A 68 -10.71 -6.48 23.84
CA LEU A 68 -9.86 -5.66 24.71
C LEU A 68 -8.94 -4.74 23.91
N PHE A 69 -8.48 -5.19 22.73
CA PHE A 69 -7.59 -4.42 21.87
C PHE A 69 -8.17 -3.04 21.53
N ILE A 70 -9.46 -2.96 21.20
CA ILE A 70 -10.14 -1.69 20.87
C ILE A 70 -10.08 -0.71 22.05
N HIS A 71 -10.34 -1.19 23.27
CA HIS A 71 -10.28 -0.35 24.47
C HIS A 71 -8.87 0.15 24.76
N VAL A 72 -7.88 -0.72 24.60
CA VAL A 72 -6.46 -0.36 24.81
C VAL A 72 -6.02 0.67 23.78
N VAL A 73 -6.32 0.47 22.49
CA VAL A 73 -5.95 1.42 21.43
C VAL A 73 -6.58 2.80 21.68
N ASN A 74 -7.89 2.86 21.91
CA ASN A 74 -8.59 4.13 22.13
C ASN A 74 -8.06 4.89 23.36
N SER A 75 -7.66 4.16 24.41
CA SER A 75 -7.14 4.76 25.64
C SER A 75 -5.69 5.24 25.52
N ASN A 76 -4.98 4.84 24.46
CA ASN A 76 -3.56 5.17 24.25
C ASN A 76 -3.33 6.11 23.05
N LEU A 77 -4.40 6.63 22.42
CA LEU A 77 -4.27 7.73 21.48
C LEU A 77 -3.77 8.98 22.19
N GLU A 78 -2.92 9.74 21.51
CA GLU A 78 -2.40 10.98 22.06
C GLU A 78 -3.41 12.11 21.80
N VAL A 79 -4.03 12.64 22.86
CA VAL A 79 -4.91 13.80 22.78
C VAL A 79 -4.10 15.06 23.07
N ARG A 80 -4.03 15.97 22.10
CA ARG A 80 -3.33 17.26 22.23
C ARG A 80 -4.28 18.42 22.05
N THR A 81 -4.10 19.44 22.89
CA THR A 81 -4.80 20.72 22.74
C THR A 81 -3.83 21.76 22.22
N SER A 82 -4.22 22.48 21.17
CA SER A 82 -3.48 23.56 20.53
C SER A 82 -4.27 24.86 20.66
N VAL A 83 -3.53 25.96 20.78
CA VAL A 83 -4.07 27.32 20.84
C VAL A 83 -3.26 28.24 19.93
N SER A 84 -3.90 29.24 19.30
CA SER A 84 -3.19 30.37 18.69
C SER A 84 -3.07 31.50 19.70
N ILE A 85 -1.87 32.07 19.81
CA ILE A 85 -1.56 33.17 20.73
C ILE A 85 -1.35 34.44 19.90
N ASN A 86 -2.03 35.52 20.29
CA ASN A 86 -1.78 36.83 19.71
C ASN A 86 -0.40 37.35 20.18
N PRO A 87 0.53 37.66 19.26
CA PRO A 87 1.89 38.05 19.63
C PRO A 87 1.99 39.43 20.31
N GLU A 88 1.03 40.33 20.11
CA GLU A 88 1.01 41.67 20.71
C GLU A 88 0.53 41.64 22.16
N THR A 89 -0.48 40.81 22.46
CA THR A 89 -1.13 40.77 23.78
C THR A 89 -0.67 39.60 24.65
N GLY A 90 -0.10 38.55 24.05
CA GLY A 90 0.25 37.30 24.71
C GLY A 90 -0.96 36.46 25.13
N ALA A 91 -2.17 36.87 24.79
CA ALA A 91 -3.41 36.16 25.09
C ALA A 91 -3.79 35.17 23.98
N ALA A 92 -4.61 34.17 24.32
CA ALA A 92 -5.21 33.28 23.34
C ALA A 92 -6.15 34.04 22.40
N GLU A 93 -6.08 33.75 21.11
CA GLU A 93 -7.03 34.27 20.13
C GLU A 93 -8.41 33.62 20.32
N GLU A 94 -9.46 34.42 20.11
CA GLU A 94 -10.84 33.95 20.25
C GLU A 94 -11.11 32.79 19.28
N ARG A 95 -11.70 31.70 19.78
CA ARG A 95 -12.02 30.47 19.02
C ARG A 95 -10.81 29.74 18.42
N ALA A 96 -9.59 30.06 18.84
CA ALA A 96 -8.39 29.38 18.34
C ALA A 96 -7.90 28.22 19.21
N LEU A 97 -8.71 27.75 20.17
CA LEU A 97 -8.44 26.57 21.00
C LEU A 97 -9.10 25.35 20.37
N PHE A 98 -8.31 24.32 20.04
CA PHE A 98 -8.81 23.07 19.47
C PHE A 98 -8.02 21.87 19.98
N SER A 99 -8.69 20.72 20.06
CA SER A 99 -8.07 19.44 20.41
C SER A 99 -8.10 18.49 19.23
N TYR A 100 -7.09 17.63 19.14
CA TYR A 100 -6.98 16.59 18.12
C TYR A 100 -6.35 15.34 18.71
N GLU A 101 -6.65 14.20 18.10
CA GLU A 101 -6.07 12.90 18.43
C GLU A 101 -4.97 12.54 17.44
N ALA A 102 -3.93 11.87 17.92
CA ALA A 102 -2.83 11.41 17.12
C ALA A 102 -2.43 9.97 17.48
N LEU A 103 -1.99 9.22 16.47
CA LEU A 103 -1.35 7.92 16.67
C LEU A 103 0.03 8.13 17.34
N PRO A 104 0.36 7.37 18.41
CA PRO A 104 1.66 7.47 19.05
C PRO A 104 2.84 7.15 18.12
N ARG A 105 3.98 7.80 18.40
CA ARG A 105 5.28 7.61 17.71
C ARG A 105 5.91 6.26 18.06
N THR A 106 5.33 5.19 17.54
CA THR A 106 5.82 3.78 17.53
C THR A 106 4.74 2.84 16.99
N THR A 107 3.59 3.37 16.54
CA THR A 107 2.55 2.58 15.90
C THR A 107 3.09 1.93 14.63
N VAL A 108 3.02 0.61 14.56
CA VAL A 108 3.34 -0.17 13.35
C VAL A 108 2.04 -0.39 12.59
N MET A 109 2.04 -0.07 11.30
CA MET A 109 0.88 -0.21 10.42
C MET A 109 1.20 -1.18 9.30
N ALA A 110 0.17 -1.89 8.85
CA ALA A 110 0.20 -2.70 7.63
C ALA A 110 -0.93 -2.26 6.72
N TRP A 111 -0.67 -2.21 5.42
CA TRP A 111 -1.63 -1.81 4.40
C TRP A 111 -1.35 -2.53 3.09
N GLU A 112 -2.34 -2.57 2.21
CA GLU A 112 -2.22 -3.14 0.86
C GLU A 112 -2.15 -2.02 -0.18
N ILE A 113 -1.36 -2.24 -1.23
CA ILE A 113 -1.28 -1.36 -2.39
C ILE A 113 -1.79 -2.15 -3.58
N ILE A 114 -2.82 -1.63 -4.24
CA ILE A 114 -3.46 -2.27 -5.39
C ILE A 114 -3.19 -1.43 -6.63
N ALA A 115 -2.40 -1.96 -7.57
CA ALA A 115 -2.16 -1.34 -8.87
C ALA A 115 -3.14 -1.86 -9.93
N LYS A 116 -3.80 -0.95 -10.65
CA LYS A 116 -4.61 -1.28 -11.83
C LYS A 116 -3.74 -1.31 -13.09
N ASN A 117 -4.18 -2.05 -14.11
CA ASN A 117 -3.49 -2.11 -15.39
C ASN A 117 -3.49 -0.71 -16.06
N PRO A 118 -2.32 -0.07 -16.29
CA PRO A 118 -2.24 1.28 -16.84
C PRO A 118 -2.82 1.39 -18.26
N ASN A 119 -2.86 0.30 -19.03
CA ASN A 119 -3.43 0.29 -20.39
C ASN A 119 -4.94 0.58 -20.43
N HIS A 120 -5.62 0.55 -19.28
CA HIS A 120 -7.04 0.91 -19.18
C HIS A 120 -7.28 2.41 -18.93
N PHE A 121 -6.22 3.22 -18.86
CA PHE A 121 -6.30 4.64 -18.53
C PHE A 121 -5.67 5.50 -19.62
N LYS A 122 -6.20 6.71 -19.80
CA LYS A 122 -5.68 7.72 -20.72
C LYS A 122 -5.59 9.08 -20.03
N ILE A 123 -4.55 9.85 -20.34
CA ILE A 123 -4.38 11.24 -19.88
C ILE A 123 -4.45 12.14 -21.10
N GLY A 124 -5.46 13.03 -21.17
CA GLY A 124 -5.63 13.89 -22.35
C GLY A 124 -5.84 13.12 -23.66
N GLN A 125 -6.54 11.98 -23.61
CA GLN A 125 -6.74 11.02 -24.73
C GLN A 125 -5.48 10.25 -25.18
N GLN A 126 -4.34 10.45 -24.52
CA GLN A 126 -3.11 9.70 -24.79
C GLN A 126 -2.96 8.52 -23.83
N ASP A 127 -2.43 7.42 -24.36
CA ASP A 127 -2.13 6.23 -23.54
C ASP A 127 -0.99 6.54 -22.56
N ILE A 128 -1.01 5.87 -21.40
CA ILE A 128 0.02 6.05 -20.38
C ILE A 128 1.33 5.40 -20.85
N ALA A 129 2.35 6.23 -21.12
CA ALA A 129 3.68 5.76 -21.51
C ALA A 129 4.64 5.56 -20.32
N ALA A 130 4.31 6.06 -19.12
CA ALA A 130 5.20 6.03 -17.96
C ALA A 130 5.42 4.62 -17.39
N VAL A 131 4.44 3.73 -17.54
CA VAL A 131 4.43 2.35 -17.05
C VAL A 131 3.49 1.51 -17.92
N THR A 132 3.86 0.26 -18.21
CA THR A 132 3.14 -0.65 -19.12
C THR A 132 2.23 -1.65 -18.42
N ASP A 133 2.49 -1.92 -17.15
CA ASP A 133 1.82 -2.97 -16.37
C ASP A 133 1.77 -2.62 -14.87
N PRO A 134 0.96 -3.33 -14.06
CA PRO A 134 0.87 -3.11 -12.62
C PRO A 134 2.19 -3.24 -11.84
N THR A 135 3.13 -4.07 -12.30
CA THR A 135 4.46 -4.22 -11.67
C THR A 135 5.27 -2.94 -11.84
N GLY A 136 5.21 -2.31 -13.02
CA GLY A 136 5.76 -0.99 -13.27
C GLY A 136 5.21 0.07 -12.31
N VAL A 137 3.89 0.07 -12.08
CA VAL A 137 3.23 0.96 -11.11
C VAL A 137 3.80 0.74 -9.70
N HIS A 138 3.87 -0.50 -9.22
CA HIS A 138 4.44 -0.81 -7.90
C HIS A 138 5.90 -0.34 -7.77
N ARG A 139 6.70 -0.48 -8.83
CA ARG A 139 8.10 -0.02 -8.86
C ARG A 139 8.20 1.50 -8.69
N VAL A 140 7.31 2.26 -9.34
CA VAL A 140 7.23 3.71 -9.18
C VAL A 140 6.80 4.08 -7.76
N VAL A 141 5.78 3.42 -7.21
CA VAL A 141 5.31 3.66 -5.84
C VAL A 141 6.41 3.38 -4.81
N LYS A 142 7.20 2.31 -4.99
CA LYS A 142 8.31 1.96 -4.09
C LYS A 142 9.38 3.07 -4.01
N LYS A 143 9.58 3.85 -5.08
CA LYS A 143 10.48 5.03 -5.08
C LYS A 143 9.99 6.13 -4.14
N ALA A 144 8.70 6.18 -3.81
CA ALA A 144 8.14 7.16 -2.89
C ALA A 144 8.39 6.82 -1.41
N HIS A 145 8.78 5.57 -1.07
CA HIS A 145 8.90 5.14 0.33
C HIS A 145 9.84 6.02 1.18
N PRO A 146 11.05 6.40 0.73
CA PRO A 146 11.93 7.27 1.53
C PRO A 146 11.34 8.66 1.78
N TYR A 147 10.46 9.14 0.89
CA TYR A 147 9.83 10.45 1.04
C TYR A 147 8.80 10.46 2.18
N LEU A 148 8.24 9.32 2.57
CA LEU A 148 7.30 9.23 3.70
C LEU A 148 7.97 9.59 5.04
N GLU A 149 9.29 9.42 5.16
CA GLU A 149 10.05 9.80 6.36
C GLU A 149 10.18 11.33 6.51
N HIS A 150 10.11 12.04 5.38
CA HIS A 150 10.33 13.47 5.32
C HIS A 150 9.06 14.29 5.15
N LEU A 151 8.19 13.87 4.23
CA LEU A 151 6.94 14.54 3.90
C LEU A 151 5.81 14.10 4.85
N GLY A 152 5.86 12.85 5.30
CA GLY A 152 4.79 12.24 6.08
C GLY A 152 3.48 12.08 5.32
N ILE A 153 2.45 11.65 6.04
CA ILE A 153 1.07 11.53 5.57
C ILE A 153 0.12 12.24 6.53
N GLY A 154 -1.05 12.66 6.02
CA GLY A 154 -2.06 13.34 6.82
C GLY A 154 -1.76 14.82 7.07
N GLY A 155 -2.37 15.37 8.12
CA GLY A 155 -2.26 16.79 8.47
C GLY A 155 -1.10 17.13 9.40
N MET A 156 -0.90 18.43 9.64
CA MET A 156 0.08 18.96 10.61
C MET A 156 1.55 18.56 10.35
N GLY A 157 1.92 18.27 9.10
CA GLY A 157 3.29 17.90 8.72
C GLY A 157 4.35 18.98 9.06
N THR A 158 3.98 20.26 8.98
CA THR A 158 4.85 21.39 9.40
C THR A 158 5.15 21.40 10.90
N ARG A 159 4.36 20.67 11.70
CA ARG A 159 4.57 20.46 13.15
C ARG A 159 5.19 19.09 13.45
N GLY A 160 5.73 18.42 12.42
CA GLY A 160 6.45 17.15 12.56
C GLY A 160 5.58 15.90 12.65
N MET A 161 4.27 16.01 12.40
CA MET A 161 3.35 14.86 12.44
C MET A 161 3.38 14.05 11.13
N GLY A 162 2.97 12.78 11.21
CA GLY A 162 2.66 11.96 10.02
C GLY A 162 3.84 11.26 9.35
N ARG A 163 5.08 11.43 9.84
CA ARG A 163 6.27 10.77 9.27
C ARG A 163 6.21 9.27 9.47
N LEU A 164 6.50 8.51 8.42
CA LEU A 164 6.48 7.04 8.43
C LEU A 164 7.76 6.50 7.82
N LYS A 165 8.25 5.39 8.38
CA LYS A 165 9.31 4.58 7.78
C LYS A 165 8.73 3.27 7.29
N VAL A 166 8.95 2.93 6.02
CA VAL A 166 8.54 1.64 5.47
C VAL A 166 9.54 0.58 5.93
N LEU A 167 9.10 -0.33 6.79
CA LEU A 167 9.94 -1.39 7.36
C LEU A 167 10.07 -2.58 6.40
N TYR A 168 8.96 -2.95 5.77
CA TYR A 168 8.88 -4.05 4.82
C TYR A 168 7.95 -3.66 3.68
N ALA A 169 8.35 -4.00 2.46
CA ALA A 169 7.52 -3.90 1.28
C ALA A 169 7.68 -5.21 0.51
N ASN A 170 6.57 -5.92 0.29
CA ASN A 170 6.59 -7.22 -0.35
C ASN A 170 7.37 -7.16 -1.68
N GLN A 171 8.41 -7.98 -1.80
CA GLN A 171 9.19 -8.07 -3.02
C GLN A 171 8.46 -8.98 -4.00
N GLN A 172 7.57 -8.38 -4.81
CA GLN A 172 7.31 -8.95 -6.12
C GLN A 172 8.43 -8.47 -7.06
N ASP A 173 9.64 -8.97 -6.83
CA ASP A 173 10.71 -8.85 -7.82
C ASP A 173 10.40 -9.91 -8.90
N VAL A 174 9.66 -9.48 -9.92
CA VAL A 174 9.58 -10.25 -11.16
C VAL A 174 11.00 -10.25 -11.72
N GLN A 175 11.62 -11.43 -11.76
CA GLN A 175 12.92 -11.63 -12.37
C GLN A 175 12.86 -11.05 -13.79
N GLU A 176 13.74 -10.09 -14.09
CA GLU A 176 14.00 -9.70 -15.47
C GLU A 176 14.63 -10.92 -16.14
N GLU A 177 13.85 -11.71 -16.86
CA GLU A 177 14.39 -12.70 -17.80
C GLU A 177 15.21 -11.92 -18.84
N GLN A 178 16.54 -11.96 -18.66
CA GLN A 178 17.46 -11.73 -19.76
C GLN A 178 17.27 -12.86 -20.78
N VAL A 179 16.51 -12.58 -21.84
CA VAL A 179 16.54 -13.43 -23.03
C VAL A 179 17.86 -13.17 -23.76
N SER A 180 18.84 -14.04 -23.51
CA SER A 180 20.11 -14.11 -24.23
C SER A 180 20.05 -15.16 -25.34
N GLY A 181 19.88 -14.73 -26.60
CA GLY A 181 20.23 -15.44 -27.87
C GLY A 181 19.58 -16.81 -28.13
N GLN A 182 19.45 -17.36 -29.35
CA GLN A 182 19.88 -17.04 -30.70
C GLN A 182 18.91 -17.77 -31.66
N GLY A 183 18.71 -17.24 -32.87
CA GLY A 183 18.00 -17.95 -33.93
C GLY A 183 17.67 -17.01 -35.08
N GLU A 184 18.62 -16.81 -35.98
CA GLU A 184 18.36 -16.19 -37.28
C GLU A 184 17.38 -17.04 -38.09
N PRO A 185 16.34 -16.45 -38.72
CA PRO A 185 15.68 -17.08 -39.85
C PRO A 185 16.22 -16.48 -41.15
N GLN A 186 16.75 -17.37 -42.00
CA GLN A 186 17.15 -17.12 -43.37
C GLN A 186 16.01 -16.50 -44.20
N ALA A 187 16.41 -15.62 -45.13
CA ALA A 187 15.56 -14.97 -46.11
C ALA A 187 14.89 -15.97 -47.07
N ALA A 188 13.60 -15.76 -47.35
CA ALA A 188 12.89 -16.38 -48.46
C ALA A 188 12.28 -15.27 -49.34
N GLU A 189 12.53 -15.38 -50.65
CA GLU A 189 12.15 -14.46 -51.73
C GLU A 189 10.63 -14.40 -52.00
N PRO A 190 10.13 -13.34 -52.67
CA PRO A 190 8.70 -13.07 -52.80
C PRO A 190 8.03 -13.75 -54.01
N SER A 191 6.86 -14.35 -53.78
CA SER A 191 5.96 -14.89 -54.80
C SER A 191 5.04 -13.80 -55.38
N GLN A 192 4.88 -13.81 -56.70
CA GLN A 192 4.11 -12.89 -57.55
C GLN A 192 2.58 -13.00 -57.41
N PRO A 193 1.80 -11.98 -57.84
CA PRO A 193 0.35 -11.89 -57.60
C PRO A 193 -0.51 -12.65 -58.64
N GLU A 194 -1.58 -13.30 -58.17
CA GLU A 194 -2.60 -13.96 -59.00
C GLU A 194 -3.54 -12.96 -59.69
N ALA A 195 -3.83 -13.25 -60.96
CA ALA A 195 -4.61 -12.46 -61.90
C ALA A 195 -6.13 -12.69 -61.77
N GLN A 196 -6.89 -11.63 -62.08
CA GLN A 196 -8.35 -11.63 -62.25
C GLN A 196 -8.74 -12.27 -63.60
N PRO A 197 -9.88 -12.97 -63.72
CA PRO A 197 -10.33 -13.52 -64.99
C PRO A 197 -11.07 -12.49 -65.86
N GLU A 198 -10.73 -12.50 -67.14
CA GLU A 198 -11.39 -11.80 -68.25
C GLU A 198 -12.76 -12.44 -68.58
N GLN A 199 -13.74 -11.60 -68.94
CA GLN A 199 -14.94 -12.01 -69.68
C GLN A 199 -15.05 -11.18 -70.96
N GLU A 200 -15.27 -11.90 -72.07
CA GLU A 200 -15.29 -11.45 -73.47
C GLU A 200 -16.44 -10.51 -73.84
N ALA A 201 -16.19 -9.74 -74.90
CA ALA A 201 -17.02 -8.70 -75.48
C ALA A 201 -18.17 -9.23 -76.37
N SER A 202 -19.25 -8.45 -76.43
CA SER A 202 -20.10 -8.34 -77.62
C SER A 202 -20.55 -6.89 -77.83
N HIS A 203 -20.41 -6.44 -79.08
CA HIS A 203 -20.79 -5.12 -79.59
C HIS A 203 -22.32 -4.96 -79.65
N GLU A 204 -22.88 -3.81 -79.27
CA GLU A 204 -23.86 -3.09 -80.13
C GLU A 204 -24.07 -1.60 -79.74
N SER A 205 -24.06 -0.80 -80.79
CA SER A 205 -24.39 0.61 -81.06
C SER A 205 -25.25 1.49 -80.12
N THR A 206 -24.94 2.80 -80.27
CA THR A 206 -25.80 4.01 -80.39
C THR A 206 -26.09 4.95 -79.20
N SER A 207 -25.74 6.23 -79.48
CA SER A 207 -26.42 7.51 -79.16
C SER A 207 -26.31 8.16 -77.76
N GLU A 208 -25.58 9.28 -77.74
CA GLU A 208 -25.84 10.57 -77.03
C GLU A 208 -27.34 11.01 -76.99
N PRO A 209 -27.76 12.11 -76.28
CA PRO A 209 -27.10 12.94 -75.25
C PRO A 209 -28.03 13.39 -74.07
N ASN A 210 -27.48 14.24 -73.19
CA ASN A 210 -28.11 15.39 -72.49
C ASN A 210 -29.24 15.17 -71.45
N HIS A 211 -29.01 15.57 -70.19
CA HIS A 211 -29.54 16.84 -69.63
C HIS A 211 -29.32 16.95 -68.10
N ARG A 212 -28.83 18.14 -67.71
CA ARG A 212 -29.03 18.88 -66.45
C ARG A 212 -28.58 18.27 -65.12
#